data_AF-T1CGB7-F1
#
_entry.id   AF-T1CGB7-F1
#
_cell.length_a   1.000
_cell.length_b   1.000
_cell.length_c   1.000
_cell.angle_alpha   90.00
_cell.angle_beta   90.00
_cell.angle_gamma   90.00
#
_symmetry.space_group_name_H-M   'P 1'
#
loop_
_entity.id
_entity.type
_entity.pdbx_description
1 polymer ?
#
loop_
_entity_poly.entity_id
_entity_poly.type
_entity_poly.pdbx_seq_one_letter_code
_entity_poly.pdbx_strand_id
1 'polypeptide(L)'
;MNAVVYTLIGLLVLYFVASSVRRRDRVQGQRYIALLLLFIAMVLFWAMSLLSASALNFFARDHVAPLWHGQLLGLPWSFTLFQSVNPLYILILAPFMAMLWPWLDRRGINPSTPRKFGIGLLLVALGYGVLLYAVDYLQLPDGKVAAWTLLACYLGSTVGELALSPIGYALVGKLAAADEVSLAMGGWFFGVSVSYDLSGQIAALTTRGGIEAYARVFEALLYGGVAIALVYLIAAPWIVKLMHGVR
;
A
#
# COMPACT_ATOMS: atom_id res chain seq x y z
N MET A 1 22.74 -5.07 -2.32
CA MET A 1 21.64 -5.93 -2.84
C MET A 1 20.79 -5.24 -3.92
N ASN A 2 20.96 -3.94 -4.13
CA ASN A 2 19.99 -3.09 -4.85
C ASN A 2 20.06 -3.19 -6.38
N ALA A 3 21.27 -3.32 -6.98
CA ALA A 3 21.42 -3.24 -8.44
C ALA A 3 20.70 -4.37 -9.20
N VAL A 4 20.75 -5.60 -8.70
CA VAL A 4 20.15 -6.78 -9.36
C VAL A 4 18.63 -6.65 -9.41
N VAL A 5 18.02 -6.19 -8.32
CA VAL A 5 16.57 -6.05 -8.22
C VAL A 5 16.05 -4.99 -9.21
N TYR A 6 16.66 -3.81 -9.23
CA TYR A 6 16.29 -2.75 -10.18
C TYR A 6 16.56 -3.14 -11.63
N THR A 7 17.64 -3.88 -11.90
CA THR A 7 17.96 -4.38 -13.24
C THR A 7 16.90 -5.36 -13.75
N LEU A 8 16.48 -6.33 -12.92
CA LEU A 8 15.46 -7.30 -13.30
C LEU A 8 14.09 -6.65 -13.56
N ILE A 9 13.71 -5.62 -12.78
CA ILE A 9 12.51 -4.81 -13.09
C ILE A 9 12.66 -4.06 -14.41
N GLY A 10 13.82 -3.45 -14.64
CA GLY A 10 14.10 -2.74 -15.88
C GLY A 10 13.92 -3.67 -17.07
N LEU A 11 14.48 -4.88 -16.99
CA LEU A 11 14.33 -5.92 -18.01
C LEU A 11 12.88 -6.38 -18.17
N LEU A 12 12.13 -6.54 -17.09
CA LEU A 12 10.73 -6.96 -17.13
C LEU A 12 9.83 -5.88 -17.76
N VAL A 13 10.03 -4.61 -17.40
CA VAL A 13 9.33 -3.48 -18.03
C VAL A 13 9.71 -3.38 -19.52
N LEU A 14 10.99 -3.46 -19.84
CA LEU A 14 11.47 -3.47 -21.23
C LEU A 14 10.88 -4.62 -22.04
N TYR A 15 10.75 -5.81 -21.45
CA TYR A 15 10.11 -6.95 -22.08
C TYR A 15 8.64 -6.65 -22.41
N PHE A 16 7.86 -6.13 -21.47
CA PHE A 16 6.44 -5.80 -21.72
C PHE A 16 6.28 -4.70 -22.76
N VAL A 17 7.15 -3.69 -22.75
CA VAL A 17 7.18 -2.64 -23.79
C VAL A 17 7.55 -3.23 -25.15
N ALA A 18 8.58 -4.08 -25.22
CA ALA A 18 9.00 -4.73 -26.47
C ALA A 18 7.92 -5.69 -27.01
N SER A 19 7.29 -6.47 -26.13
CA SER A 19 6.18 -7.36 -26.47
C SER A 19 4.98 -6.57 -27.00
N SER A 20 4.65 -5.42 -26.37
CA SER A 20 3.62 -4.49 -26.86
C SER A 20 3.87 -4.06 -28.30
N VAL A 21 5.11 -3.69 -28.64
CA VAL A 21 5.48 -3.21 -29.98
C VAL A 21 5.49 -4.35 -30.99
N ARG A 22 5.98 -5.53 -30.59
CA ARG A 22 6.11 -6.71 -31.46
C ARG A 22 4.75 -7.27 -31.89
N ARG A 23 3.76 -7.29 -31.00
CA ARG A 23 2.42 -7.86 -31.28
C ARG A 23 1.60 -7.04 -32.28
N ARG A 24 1.97 -5.76 -32.55
CA ARG A 24 1.22 -4.81 -33.40
C ARG A 24 -0.28 -4.65 -33.06
N ASP A 25 -0.72 -5.16 -31.93
CA ASP A 25 -2.07 -4.98 -31.41
C ASP A 25 -2.10 -3.76 -30.49
N ARG A 26 -2.78 -2.70 -30.95
CA ARG A 26 -2.94 -1.46 -30.18
C ARG A 26 -3.70 -1.68 -28.87
N VAL A 27 -4.65 -2.61 -28.83
CA VAL A 27 -5.47 -2.88 -27.65
C VAL A 27 -4.63 -3.55 -26.57
N GLN A 28 -3.86 -4.58 -26.95
CA GLN A 28 -3.00 -5.27 -26.00
C GLN A 28 -1.90 -4.36 -25.44
N GLY A 29 -1.34 -3.48 -26.28
CA GLY A 29 -0.35 -2.49 -25.81
C GLY A 29 -0.92 -1.52 -24.77
N GLN A 30 -2.15 -1.04 -24.96
CA GLN A 30 -2.82 -0.19 -23.97
C GLN A 30 -3.10 -0.94 -22.66
N ARG A 31 -3.46 -2.22 -22.73
CA ARG A 31 -3.61 -3.06 -21.52
C ARG A 31 -2.31 -3.23 -20.75
N TYR A 32 -1.18 -3.36 -21.44
CA TYR A 32 0.14 -3.39 -20.77
C TYR A 32 0.49 -2.07 -20.11
N ILE A 33 0.17 -0.94 -20.75
CA ILE A 33 0.36 0.38 -20.11
C ILE A 33 -0.51 0.47 -18.84
N ALA A 34 -1.78 0.06 -18.91
CA ALA A 34 -2.65 0.01 -17.73
C ALA A 34 -2.07 -0.89 -16.63
N LEU A 35 -1.58 -2.08 -16.99
CA LEU A 35 -0.95 -3.02 -16.06
C LEU A 35 0.27 -2.40 -15.36
N LEU A 36 1.17 -1.76 -16.11
CA LEU A 36 2.36 -1.10 -15.58
C LEU A 36 2.00 0.08 -14.66
N LEU A 37 0.98 0.86 -15.01
CA LEU A 37 0.50 1.94 -14.16
C LEU A 37 -0.09 1.40 -12.85
N LEU A 38 -0.91 0.35 -12.90
CA LEU A 38 -1.46 -0.27 -11.69
C LEU A 38 -0.37 -0.94 -10.85
N PHE A 39 0.66 -1.49 -11.49
CA PHE A 39 1.83 -2.05 -10.84
C PHE A 39 2.61 -0.99 -10.04
N ILE A 40 2.82 0.21 -10.58
CA ILE A 40 3.47 1.30 -9.84
C ILE A 40 2.68 1.66 -8.58
N ALA A 41 1.35 1.81 -8.68
CA ALA A 41 0.51 2.09 -7.50
C ALA A 41 0.59 0.97 -6.46
N MET A 42 0.62 -0.29 -6.92
CA MET A 42 0.78 -1.46 -6.06
C MET A 42 2.10 -1.37 -5.29
N VAL A 43 3.22 -1.12 -5.98
CA VAL A 43 4.55 -1.04 -5.36
C VAL A 43 4.60 0.05 -4.30
N LEU A 44 4.07 1.22 -4.61
CA LEU A 44 4.04 2.35 -3.69
C LEU A 44 3.15 2.07 -2.47
N PHE A 45 1.97 1.49 -2.70
CA PHE A 45 1.07 1.12 -1.62
C PHE A 45 1.72 0.12 -0.67
N TRP A 46 2.32 -0.96 -1.19
CA TRP A 46 2.99 -1.95 -0.34
C TRP A 46 4.22 -1.38 0.33
N ALA A 47 5.01 -0.53 -0.32
CA ALA A 47 6.17 0.10 0.32
C ALA A 47 5.75 0.91 1.57
N MET A 48 4.64 1.64 1.46
CA MET A 48 4.04 2.37 2.58
C MET A 48 3.47 1.43 3.65
N SER A 49 2.72 0.40 3.27
CA SER A 49 2.08 -0.52 4.21
C SER A 49 3.09 -1.42 4.96
N LEU A 50 4.20 -1.79 4.30
CA LEU A 50 5.25 -2.67 4.86
C LEU A 50 6.09 -2.01 5.96
N LEU A 51 6.01 -0.69 6.12
CA LEU A 51 6.65 0.01 7.23
C LEU A 51 6.10 -0.43 8.60
N SER A 52 4.89 -1.00 8.64
CA SER A 52 4.31 -1.67 9.82
C SER A 52 5.23 -2.74 10.41
N ALA A 53 5.94 -3.49 9.56
CA ALA A 53 6.85 -4.55 9.98
C ALA A 53 8.28 -4.05 10.30
N SER A 54 8.59 -2.79 9.96
CA SER A 54 9.93 -2.21 10.12
C SER A 54 9.89 -0.93 10.97
N ALA A 55 9.89 0.25 10.36
CA ALA A 55 9.98 1.54 11.05
C ALA A 55 8.92 1.72 12.14
N LEU A 56 7.66 1.37 11.84
CA LEU A 56 6.54 1.52 12.76
C LEU A 56 6.59 0.52 13.92
N ASN A 57 7.26 -0.62 13.75
CA ASN A 57 7.49 -1.56 14.85
C ASN A 57 8.45 -0.98 15.90
N PHE A 58 9.51 -0.29 15.46
CA PHE A 58 10.41 0.43 16.37
C PHE A 58 9.75 1.69 16.95
N PHE A 59 8.97 2.42 16.14
CA PHE A 59 8.15 3.53 16.63
C PHE A 59 7.20 3.08 17.76
N ALA A 60 6.55 1.92 17.58
CA ALA A 60 5.68 1.33 18.59
C ALA A 60 6.38 1.00 19.91
N ARG A 61 7.66 0.62 19.84
CA ARG A 61 8.49 0.31 21.01
C ARG A 61 8.90 1.59 21.75
N ASP A 62 9.38 2.57 21.00
CA ASP A 62 10.12 3.70 21.57
C ASP A 62 9.23 4.94 21.82
N HIS A 63 8.21 5.15 20.99
CA HIS A 63 7.43 6.39 20.94
C HIS A 63 5.93 6.22 21.14
N VAL A 64 5.41 4.99 21.33
CA VAL A 64 3.97 4.75 21.53
C VAL A 64 3.70 4.30 22.97
N ALA A 65 2.66 4.88 23.57
CA ALA A 65 2.20 4.50 24.89
C ALA A 65 1.61 3.07 24.89
N PRO A 66 1.75 2.30 25.98
CA PRO A 66 1.15 0.98 26.10
C PRO A 66 -0.38 1.00 25.90
N LEU A 67 -0.92 -0.08 25.33
CA LEU A 67 -2.38 -0.25 25.19
C LEU A 67 -3.07 -0.45 26.55
N TRP A 68 -2.37 -1.04 27.51
CA TRP A 68 -2.80 -1.19 28.89
C TRP A 68 -1.59 -1.15 29.83
N HIS A 69 -1.85 -0.81 31.09
CA HIS A 69 -0.86 -0.84 32.16
C HIS A 69 -1.07 -2.10 33.00
N GLY A 70 0.02 -2.79 33.40
CA GLY A 70 -0.04 -4.02 34.19
C GLY A 70 -0.10 -5.30 33.36
N GLN A 71 -0.76 -6.34 33.89
CA GLN A 71 -0.96 -7.62 33.20
C GLN A 71 -2.41 -7.76 32.74
N LEU A 72 -2.59 -8.14 31.48
CA LEU A 72 -3.89 -8.52 30.93
C LEU A 72 -3.88 -10.04 30.76
N LEU A 73 -4.79 -10.76 31.44
CA LEU A 73 -4.83 -12.23 31.43
C LEU A 73 -3.49 -12.89 31.85
N GLY A 74 -2.74 -12.26 32.75
CA GLY A 74 -1.41 -12.72 33.19
C GLY A 74 -0.28 -12.42 32.20
N LEU A 75 -0.56 -11.79 31.06
CA LEU A 75 0.45 -11.40 30.07
C LEU A 75 0.82 -9.92 30.23
N PRO A 76 2.13 -9.58 30.32
CA PRO A 76 2.57 -8.19 30.30
C PRO A 76 2.34 -7.57 28.92
N TRP A 77 2.18 -6.25 28.87
CA TRP A 77 2.14 -5.52 27.61
C TRP A 77 3.44 -5.70 26.82
N SER A 78 3.32 -5.90 25.51
CA SER A 78 4.43 -5.91 24.55
C SER A 78 4.05 -5.16 23.29
N PHE A 79 4.94 -4.30 22.80
CA PHE A 79 4.77 -3.61 21.52
C PHE A 79 4.61 -4.57 20.34
N THR A 80 5.13 -5.80 20.43
CA THR A 80 5.01 -6.81 19.36
C THR A 80 3.56 -7.16 19.05
N LEU A 81 2.62 -6.92 19.97
CA LEU A 81 1.18 -7.13 19.75
C LEU A 81 0.61 -6.21 18.66
N PHE A 82 1.27 -5.10 18.35
CA PHE A 82 0.90 -4.26 17.21
C PHE A 82 1.03 -5.01 15.86
N GLN A 83 1.90 -6.02 15.75
CA GLN A 83 1.99 -6.85 14.54
C GLN A 83 0.74 -7.72 14.31
N SER A 84 -0.01 -8.02 15.38
CA SER A 84 -1.27 -8.76 15.30
C SER A 84 -2.45 -7.89 14.87
N VAL A 85 -2.30 -6.57 14.85
CA VAL A 85 -3.40 -5.65 14.53
C VAL A 85 -3.82 -5.75 13.07
N ASN A 86 -2.88 -5.81 12.13
CA ASN A 86 -3.20 -5.97 10.70
C ASN A 86 -3.99 -7.27 10.41
N PRO A 87 -3.54 -8.48 10.80
CA PRO A 87 -4.32 -9.69 10.56
C PRO A 87 -5.66 -9.71 11.31
N LEU A 88 -5.73 -9.09 12.49
CA LEU A 88 -7.00 -8.94 13.22
C LEU A 88 -7.98 -8.04 12.44
N TYR A 89 -7.52 -6.90 11.93
CA TYR A 89 -8.33 -6.02 11.09
C TYR A 89 -8.74 -6.71 9.79
N ILE A 90 -7.89 -7.51 9.16
CA ILE A 90 -8.27 -8.32 8.00
C ILE A 90 -9.40 -9.28 8.37
N LEU A 91 -9.25 -10.05 9.47
CA LEU A 91 -10.25 -11.02 9.91
C LEU A 91 -11.61 -10.36 10.16
N ILE A 92 -11.60 -9.19 10.80
CA ILE A 92 -12.82 -8.45 11.12
C ILE A 92 -13.41 -7.80 9.86
N LEU A 93 -12.61 -7.09 9.05
CA LEU A 93 -13.08 -6.21 7.99
C LEU A 93 -13.27 -6.90 6.62
N ALA A 94 -12.57 -8.00 6.35
CA ALA A 94 -12.71 -8.76 5.10
C ALA A 94 -14.17 -9.14 4.76
N PRO A 95 -15.00 -9.69 5.67
CA PRO A 95 -16.39 -10.00 5.35
C PRO A 95 -17.20 -8.73 4.98
N PHE A 96 -16.96 -7.61 5.67
CA PHE A 96 -17.62 -6.35 5.36
C PHE A 96 -17.23 -5.81 3.99
N MET A 97 -15.94 -5.88 3.64
CA MET A 97 -15.44 -5.47 2.32
C MET A 97 -15.98 -6.38 1.20
N ALA A 98 -16.07 -7.69 1.45
CA ALA A 98 -16.66 -8.64 0.51
C ALA A 98 -18.15 -8.37 0.24
N MET A 99 -18.90 -7.84 1.21
CA MET A 99 -20.29 -7.40 1.04
C MET A 99 -20.41 -6.00 0.42
N LEU A 100 -19.47 -5.11 0.73
CA LEU A 100 -19.48 -3.72 0.28
C LEU A 100 -19.37 -3.60 -1.24
N TRP A 101 -18.46 -4.34 -1.88
CA TRP A 101 -18.25 -4.20 -3.33
C TRP A 101 -19.46 -4.62 -4.17
N PRO A 102 -20.08 -5.81 -3.96
CA PRO A 102 -21.30 -6.17 -4.67
C PRO A 102 -22.46 -5.21 -4.38
N TRP A 103 -22.55 -4.68 -3.15
CA TRP A 103 -23.56 -3.70 -2.80
C TRP A 103 -23.39 -2.36 -3.55
N LEU A 104 -22.15 -1.86 -3.65
CA LEU A 104 -21.83 -0.67 -4.46
C LEU A 104 -22.09 -0.92 -5.96
N ASP A 105 -21.82 -2.15 -6.43
CA ASP A 105 -22.02 -2.55 -7.82
C ASP A 105 -23.50 -2.56 -8.20
N ARG A 106 -24.35 -3.13 -7.35
CA ARG A 106 -25.83 -3.10 -7.52
C ARG A 106 -26.41 -1.68 -7.58
N ARG A 107 -25.72 -0.70 -6.97
CA ARG A 107 -26.11 0.71 -6.97
C ARG A 107 -25.48 1.52 -8.09
N GLY A 108 -24.64 0.93 -8.94
CA GLY A 108 -23.96 1.61 -10.04
C GLY A 108 -22.90 2.63 -9.59
N ILE A 109 -22.50 2.61 -8.32
CA ILE A 109 -21.53 3.56 -7.73
C ILE A 109 -20.18 2.89 -7.37
N ASN A 110 -19.98 1.65 -7.79
CA ASN A 110 -18.72 0.93 -7.58
C ASN A 110 -17.56 1.68 -8.23
N PRO A 111 -16.55 2.13 -7.44
CA PRO A 111 -15.40 2.81 -8.01
C PRO A 111 -14.68 1.91 -9.01
N SER A 112 -14.23 2.48 -10.14
CA SER A 112 -13.38 1.75 -11.07
C SER A 112 -12.09 1.29 -10.38
N THR A 113 -11.49 0.19 -10.84
CA THR A 113 -10.21 -0.32 -10.33
C THR A 113 -9.17 0.78 -10.04
N PRO A 114 -8.80 1.68 -10.96
CA PRO A 114 -7.77 2.69 -10.68
C PRO A 114 -8.16 3.65 -9.55
N ARG A 115 -9.47 3.92 -9.38
CA ARG A 115 -9.98 4.70 -8.24
C ARG A 115 -9.81 3.94 -6.93
N LYS A 116 -10.04 2.63 -6.91
CA LYS A 116 -9.78 1.81 -5.70
C LYS A 116 -8.30 1.84 -5.31
N PHE A 117 -7.39 1.81 -6.29
CA PHE A 117 -5.95 2.03 -6.05
C PHE A 117 -5.66 3.41 -5.48
N GLY A 118 -6.22 4.47 -6.06
CA GLY A 118 -6.09 5.83 -5.53
C GLY A 118 -6.64 5.97 -4.10
N ILE A 119 -7.81 5.38 -3.81
CA ILE A 119 -8.41 5.39 -2.46
C ILE A 119 -7.51 4.63 -1.47
N GLY A 120 -6.98 3.46 -1.84
CA GLY A 120 -6.07 2.70 -0.97
C GLY A 120 -4.80 3.48 -0.62
N LEU A 121 -4.17 4.11 -1.62
CA LEU A 121 -3.02 5.00 -1.42
C LEU A 121 -3.37 6.22 -0.55
N LEU A 122 -4.55 6.81 -0.74
CA LEU A 122 -5.01 7.93 0.07
C LEU A 122 -5.19 7.52 1.54
N LEU A 123 -5.81 6.37 1.79
CA LEU A 123 -6.06 5.89 3.15
C LEU A 123 -4.77 5.61 3.92
N VAL A 124 -3.77 4.99 3.29
CA VAL A 124 -2.47 4.76 3.95
C VAL A 124 -1.73 6.10 4.18
N ALA A 125 -1.79 7.03 3.21
CA ALA A 125 -1.19 8.36 3.37
C ALA A 125 -1.83 9.17 4.51
N LEU A 126 -3.16 9.14 4.61
CA LEU A 126 -3.88 9.78 5.72
C LEU A 126 -3.56 9.11 7.07
N GLY A 127 -3.31 7.81 7.08
CA GLY A 127 -2.81 7.11 8.27
C GLY A 127 -1.49 7.69 8.78
N TYR A 128 -0.55 7.99 7.88
CA TYR A 128 0.67 8.72 8.24
C TYR A 128 0.41 10.16 8.68
N GLY A 129 -0.62 10.82 8.15
CA GLY A 129 -1.06 12.13 8.63
C GLY A 129 -1.57 12.12 10.06
N VAL A 130 -2.28 11.06 10.47
CA VAL A 130 -2.69 10.87 11.88
C VAL A 130 -1.46 10.72 12.78
N LEU A 131 -0.45 9.96 12.35
CA LEU A 131 0.79 9.80 13.11
C LEU A 131 1.60 11.10 13.19
N LEU A 132 1.73 11.83 12.08
CA LEU A 132 2.40 13.14 12.06
C LEU A 132 1.72 14.12 13.01
N TYR A 133 0.39 14.24 12.90
CA TYR A 133 -0.39 15.11 13.80
C TYR A 133 -0.22 14.72 15.26
N ALA A 134 -0.14 13.42 15.55
CA ALA A 134 0.09 12.95 16.91
C ALA A 134 1.48 13.31 17.44
N VAL A 135 2.51 13.18 16.60
CA VAL A 135 3.89 13.55 16.94
C VAL A 135 4.02 15.05 17.16
N ASP A 136 3.37 15.88 16.35
CA ASP A 136 3.54 17.34 16.44
C ASP A 136 2.68 17.98 17.55
N TYR A 137 1.48 17.45 17.81
CA TYR A 137 0.48 18.14 18.63
C TYR A 137 -0.13 17.31 19.77
N LEU A 138 0.02 15.98 19.78
CA LEU A 138 -0.65 15.09 20.76
C LEU A 138 0.33 14.24 21.58
N GLN A 139 1.56 14.71 21.78
CA GLN A 139 2.49 14.03 22.68
C GLN A 139 1.96 14.06 24.12
N LEU A 140 2.03 12.91 24.78
CA LEU A 140 1.79 12.77 26.21
C LEU A 140 2.94 13.40 27.02
N PRO A 141 2.75 13.62 28.35
CA PRO A 141 3.79 14.20 29.20
C PRO A 141 5.13 13.46 29.21
N ASP A 142 5.15 12.19 28.82
CA ASP A 142 6.34 11.35 28.70
C ASP A 142 7.00 11.40 27.30
N GLY A 143 6.50 12.24 26.40
CA GLY A 143 6.98 12.41 25.02
C GLY A 143 6.52 11.31 24.05
N LYS A 144 5.63 10.42 24.47
CA LYS A 144 5.05 9.37 23.61
C LYS A 144 3.75 9.83 22.96
N VAL A 145 3.28 9.09 21.96
CA VAL A 145 1.94 9.25 21.37
C VAL A 145 1.00 8.13 21.81
N ALA A 146 -0.30 8.41 21.86
CA ALA A 146 -1.29 7.43 22.26
C ALA A 146 -1.41 6.29 21.23
N ALA A 147 -1.58 5.05 21.71
CA ALA A 147 -1.64 3.84 20.87
C ALA A 147 -2.70 3.88 19.75
N TRP A 148 -3.82 4.58 19.97
CA TRP A 148 -4.90 4.68 18.97
C TRP A 148 -4.43 5.30 17.65
N THR A 149 -3.39 6.13 17.68
CA THR A 149 -2.84 6.80 16.49
C THR A 149 -2.22 5.78 15.53
N LEU A 150 -1.45 4.83 16.08
CA LEU A 150 -0.89 3.71 15.33
C LEU A 150 -1.97 2.73 14.87
N LEU A 151 -2.97 2.46 15.71
CA LEU A 151 -4.13 1.66 15.33
C LEU A 151 -4.90 2.28 14.15
N ALA A 152 -5.09 3.60 14.15
CA ALA A 152 -5.74 4.32 13.06
C ALA A 152 -4.92 4.27 11.75
N CYS A 153 -3.59 4.41 11.85
CA CYS A 153 -2.71 4.23 10.69
C CYS A 153 -2.83 2.81 10.10
N TYR A 154 -2.79 1.79 10.95
CA TYR A 154 -2.94 0.40 10.53
C TYR A 154 -4.32 0.11 9.96
N LEU A 155 -5.38 0.72 10.50
CA LEU A 155 -6.73 0.61 9.96
C LEU A 155 -6.80 1.14 8.53
N GLY A 156 -6.26 2.34 8.27
CA GLY A 156 -6.21 2.91 6.91
C GLY A 156 -5.44 2.02 5.94
N SER A 157 -4.28 1.52 6.38
CA SER A 157 -3.46 0.57 5.62
C SER A 157 -4.23 -0.72 5.30
N THR A 158 -4.88 -1.35 6.28
CA THR A 158 -5.61 -2.61 6.09
C THR A 158 -6.85 -2.42 5.22
N VAL A 159 -7.60 -1.32 5.37
CA VAL A 159 -8.75 -1.05 4.49
C VAL A 159 -8.29 -0.86 3.03
N GLY A 160 -7.17 -0.15 2.83
CA GLY A 160 -6.54 -0.04 1.51
C GLY A 160 -6.11 -1.40 0.95
N GLU A 161 -5.53 -2.25 1.79
CA GLU A 161 -5.07 -3.59 1.42
C GLU A 161 -6.25 -4.47 0.98
N LEU A 162 -7.33 -4.48 1.76
CA LEU A 162 -8.55 -5.24 1.44
C LEU A 162 -9.24 -4.75 0.16
N ALA A 163 -9.09 -3.46 -0.19
CA ALA A 163 -9.59 -2.93 -1.45
C ALA A 163 -8.73 -3.35 -2.65
N LEU A 164 -7.42 -3.53 -2.46
CA LEU A 164 -6.45 -3.75 -3.52
C LEU A 164 -6.15 -5.22 -3.80
N SER A 165 -5.98 -6.02 -2.75
CA SER A 165 -5.47 -7.39 -2.85
C SER A 165 -6.29 -8.30 -3.78
N PRO A 166 -7.64 -8.38 -3.69
CA PRO A 166 -8.42 -9.25 -4.59
C PRO A 166 -8.37 -8.79 -6.05
N ILE A 167 -8.18 -7.49 -6.27
CA ILE A 167 -8.28 -6.83 -7.57
C ILE A 167 -6.96 -6.93 -8.33
N GLY A 168 -5.84 -6.71 -7.62
CA GLY A 168 -4.50 -6.77 -8.20
C GLY A 168 -4.21 -8.11 -8.88
N TYR A 169 -4.37 -9.21 -8.15
CA TYR A 169 -4.12 -10.56 -8.69
C TYR A 169 -5.04 -10.90 -9.88
N ALA A 170 -6.33 -10.55 -9.80
CA ALA A 170 -7.28 -10.84 -10.86
C ALA A 170 -6.97 -10.07 -12.16
N LEU A 171 -6.47 -8.83 -12.04
CA LEU A 171 -6.21 -7.98 -13.19
C LEU A 171 -4.96 -8.34 -13.96
N VAL A 172 -3.93 -8.84 -13.28
CA VAL A 172 -2.72 -9.33 -13.97
C VAL A 172 -3.11 -10.39 -14.99
N GLY A 173 -3.97 -11.34 -14.62
CA GLY A 173 -4.45 -12.37 -15.53
C GLY A 173 -5.38 -11.88 -16.64
N LYS A 174 -6.13 -10.79 -16.42
CA LYS A 174 -7.07 -10.23 -17.41
C LYS A 174 -6.44 -9.24 -18.38
N LEU A 175 -5.38 -8.53 -17.98
CA LEU A 175 -4.70 -7.52 -18.78
C LEU A 175 -3.49 -8.10 -19.53
N ALA A 176 -2.86 -9.14 -19.00
CA ALA A 176 -1.77 -9.83 -19.68
C ALA A 176 -2.27 -10.60 -20.92
N ALA A 177 -1.42 -10.76 -21.94
CA ALA A 177 -1.73 -11.70 -23.03
C ALA A 177 -1.73 -13.14 -22.50
N ALA A 178 -2.56 -14.01 -23.09
CA ALA A 178 -2.78 -15.37 -22.61
C ALA A 178 -1.49 -16.18 -22.42
N ASP A 179 -0.50 -15.97 -23.28
CA ASP A 179 0.82 -16.61 -23.26
C ASP A 179 1.84 -15.94 -22.34
N GLU A 180 1.53 -14.78 -21.78
CA GLU A 180 2.40 -13.99 -20.89
C GLU A 180 1.84 -13.82 -19.47
N VAL A 181 0.70 -14.44 -19.14
CA VAL A 181 0.06 -14.32 -17.82
C VAL A 181 0.99 -14.73 -16.68
N SER A 182 1.72 -15.85 -16.83
CA SER A 182 2.64 -16.34 -15.80
C SER A 182 3.82 -15.39 -15.58
N LEU A 183 4.35 -14.81 -16.66
CA LEU A 183 5.42 -13.82 -16.59
C LEU A 183 4.93 -12.51 -15.96
N ALA A 184 3.72 -12.07 -16.29
CA ALA A 184 3.09 -10.90 -15.69
C ALA A 184 2.85 -11.09 -14.18
N MET A 185 2.46 -12.30 -13.77
CA MET A 185 2.34 -12.66 -12.35
C MET A 185 3.69 -12.74 -11.65
N GLY A 186 4.72 -13.25 -12.31
CA GLY A 186 6.11 -13.16 -11.83
C GLY A 186 6.54 -11.71 -11.60
N GLY A 187 6.22 -10.83 -12.56
CA GLY A 187 6.43 -9.38 -12.44
C GLY A 187 5.70 -8.78 -11.24
N TRP A 188 4.44 -9.17 -11.01
CA TRP A 188 3.66 -8.74 -9.85
C TRP A 188 4.37 -9.04 -8.52
N PHE A 189 4.76 -10.30 -8.29
CA PHE A 189 5.48 -10.70 -7.08
C PHE A 189 6.87 -10.07 -6.97
N PHE A 190 7.53 -9.85 -8.10
CA PHE A 190 8.79 -9.13 -8.12
C PHE A 190 8.62 -7.66 -7.68
N GLY A 191 7.50 -7.01 -8.04
CA GLY A 191 7.13 -5.70 -7.51
C GLY A 191 6.94 -5.69 -6.00
N VAL A 192 6.39 -6.75 -5.42
CA VAL A 192 6.30 -6.89 -3.96
C VAL A 192 7.71 -6.89 -3.34
N SER A 193 8.67 -7.61 -3.92
CA SER A 193 10.07 -7.58 -3.45
C SER A 193 10.67 -6.17 -3.49
N VAL A 194 10.36 -5.39 -4.52
CA VAL A 194 10.80 -3.98 -4.61
C VAL A 194 10.12 -3.09 -3.59
N SER A 195 8.86 -3.38 -3.26
CA SER A 195 8.15 -2.70 -2.19
C SER A 195 8.84 -2.93 -0.83
N TYR A 196 9.34 -4.16 -0.57
CA TYR A 196 10.14 -4.45 0.62
C TYR A 196 11.46 -3.67 0.65
N ASP A 197 12.18 -3.61 -0.48
CA ASP A 197 13.43 -2.84 -0.56
C ASP A 197 13.19 -1.34 -0.33
N LEU A 198 12.18 -0.76 -0.98
CA LEU A 198 11.79 0.63 -0.79
C LEU A 198 11.34 0.91 0.64
N SER A 199 10.51 0.04 1.23
CA SER A 199 10.10 0.14 2.62
C SER A 199 11.30 0.11 3.58
N GLY A 200 12.27 -0.77 3.33
CA GLY A 200 13.52 -0.83 4.11
C GLY A 200 14.37 0.44 3.99
N GLN A 201 14.48 1.01 2.78
CA GLN A 201 15.19 2.27 2.57
C GLN A 201 14.49 3.43 3.28
N ILE A 202 13.15 3.51 3.23
CA ILE A 202 12.38 4.52 3.97
C ILE A 202 12.55 4.33 5.47
N ALA A 203 12.51 3.08 5.96
CA ALA A 203 12.73 2.78 7.37
C ALA A 203 14.13 3.20 7.85
N ALA A 204 15.15 3.05 7.01
CA ALA A 204 16.51 3.49 7.33
C ALA A 204 16.59 4.99 7.67
N LEU A 205 15.73 5.83 7.08
CA LEU A 205 15.66 7.27 7.35
C LEU A 205 15.17 7.58 8.77
N THR A 206 14.50 6.63 9.44
CA THR A 206 14.00 6.78 10.82
C THR A 206 15.01 6.34 11.88
N THR A 207 16.13 5.73 11.48
CA THR A 207 17.09 5.10 12.43
C THR A 207 17.90 6.09 13.26
N ARG A 208 18.05 7.34 12.80
CA ARG A 208 18.84 8.38 13.46
C ARG A 208 18.01 9.66 13.54
N GLY A 209 17.84 10.19 14.76
CA GLY A 209 17.14 11.45 15.01
C GLY A 209 15.83 11.35 15.79
N GLY A 210 15.54 10.21 16.42
CA GLY A 210 14.41 10.04 17.34
C GLY A 210 13.05 10.35 16.68
N ILE A 211 12.12 10.89 17.47
CA ILE A 211 10.74 11.13 17.03
C ILE A 211 10.63 12.14 15.88
N GLU A 212 11.57 13.10 15.78
CA GLU A 212 11.62 14.07 14.67
C GLU A 212 11.97 13.42 13.32
N ALA A 213 12.81 12.37 13.35
CA ALA A 213 13.09 11.61 12.14
C ALA A 213 11.84 10.89 11.63
N TYR A 214 11.01 10.37 12.55
CA TYR A 214 9.71 9.82 12.22
C TYR A 214 8.76 10.87 11.66
N ALA A 215 8.67 12.06 12.29
CA ALA A 215 7.83 13.16 11.79
C ALA A 215 8.15 13.52 10.34
N ARG A 216 9.43 13.72 10.00
CA ARG A 216 9.85 14.02 8.62
C ARG A 216 9.47 12.92 7.63
N VAL A 217 9.60 11.66 8.02
CA VAL A 217 9.20 10.53 7.17
C VAL A 217 7.68 10.47 7.02
N PHE A 218 6.92 10.63 8.10
CA PHE A 218 5.46 10.65 8.06
C PHE A 218 4.92 11.80 7.22
N GLU A 219 5.54 12.98 7.30
CA GLU A 219 5.25 14.14 6.46
C GLU A 219 5.47 13.85 4.98
N ALA A 220 6.64 13.30 4.63
CA ALA A 220 6.94 12.91 3.26
C ALA A 220 5.97 11.85 2.71
N LEU A 221 5.61 10.86 3.54
CA LEU A 221 4.66 9.80 3.20
C LEU A 221 3.22 10.32 3.07
N LEU A 222 2.82 11.27 3.91
CA LEU A 222 1.53 11.94 3.82
C LEU A 222 1.43 12.72 2.51
N TYR A 223 2.30 13.72 2.29
CA TYR A 223 2.17 14.60 1.13
C TYR A 223 2.49 13.87 -0.18
N GLY A 224 3.53 13.04 -0.20
CA GLY A 224 3.86 12.21 -1.36
C GLY A 224 2.76 11.20 -1.67
N GLY A 225 2.24 10.51 -0.65
CA GLY A 225 1.15 9.55 -0.81
C GLY A 225 -0.16 10.19 -1.27
N VAL A 226 -0.54 11.34 -0.71
CA VAL A 226 -1.72 12.12 -1.15
C VAL A 226 -1.54 12.59 -2.59
N ALA A 227 -0.38 13.13 -2.95
CA ALA A 227 -0.12 13.59 -4.31
C ALA A 227 -0.29 12.45 -5.32
N ILE A 228 0.31 11.29 -5.05
CA ILE A 228 0.20 10.10 -5.91
C ILE A 228 -1.25 9.59 -5.94
N ALA A 229 -1.92 9.52 -4.79
CA ALA A 229 -3.32 9.10 -4.72
C ALA A 229 -4.22 9.99 -5.59
N LEU A 230 -4.05 11.31 -5.53
CA LEU A 230 -4.77 12.27 -6.36
C LEU A 230 -4.46 12.06 -7.84
N VAL A 231 -3.21 11.81 -8.21
CA VAL A 231 -2.84 11.45 -9.59
C VAL A 231 -3.62 10.23 -10.06
N TYR A 232 -3.73 9.15 -9.29
CA TYR A 232 -4.51 7.98 -9.69
C TYR A 232 -6.02 8.23 -9.72
N LEU A 233 -6.56 9.03 -8.79
CA LEU A 233 -7.98 9.39 -8.77
C LEU A 233 -8.39 10.22 -9.98
N ILE A 234 -7.56 11.22 -10.33
CA ILE A 234 -7.74 12.08 -11.50
C ILE A 234 -7.47 11.28 -12.77
N ALA A 235 -6.45 10.40 -12.76
CA ALA A 235 -6.06 9.62 -13.93
C ALA A 235 -6.96 8.43 -14.24
N ALA A 236 -7.80 8.03 -13.29
CA ALA A 236 -8.68 6.88 -13.40
C ALA A 236 -9.47 6.76 -14.71
N PRO A 237 -10.16 7.80 -15.24
CA PRO A 237 -10.89 7.67 -16.50
C PRO A 237 -9.99 7.32 -17.70
N TRP A 238 -8.74 7.78 -17.74
CA TRP A 238 -7.81 7.42 -18.81
C TRP A 238 -7.27 6.01 -18.62
N ILE A 239 -6.95 5.60 -17.38
CA ILE A 239 -6.51 4.23 -17.10
C ILE A 239 -7.62 3.23 -17.43
N VAL A 240 -8.87 3.54 -17.13
CA VAL A 240 -10.03 2.70 -17.50
C VAL A 240 -10.18 2.58 -19.02
N LYS A 241 -9.92 3.65 -19.79
CA LYS A 241 -9.92 3.58 -21.26
C LYS A 241 -8.85 2.61 -21.77
N LEU A 242 -7.65 2.63 -21.18
CA LEU A 242 -6.54 1.73 -21.53
C LEU A 242 -6.85 0.25 -21.21
N MET A 243 -7.72 -0.01 -20.23
CA MET A 243 -8.12 -1.37 -19.85
C MET A 243 -9.09 -2.00 -20.86
N HIS A 244 -9.67 -1.25 -21.81
CA HIS A 244 -10.58 -1.75 -22.85
C HIS A 244 -11.71 -2.65 -22.30
N GLY A 245 -12.43 -2.17 -21.28
CA GLY A 245 -13.62 -2.83 -20.73
C GLY A 245 -13.34 -3.93 -19.71
N VAL A 246 -12.07 -4.22 -19.41
CA VAL A 246 -11.70 -5.15 -18.32
C VAL A 246 -12.10 -4.53 -16.97
N ARG A 247 -12.90 -5.26 -16.19
CA ARG A 247 -13.32 -4.92 -14.82
C ARG A 247 -12.83 -5.98 -13.84
#